data_AF-A0A6N4X8P3-F1
#
_entry.id   AF-A0A6N4X8P3-F1
#
_cell.length_a   1.000
_cell.length_b   1.000
_cell.length_c   1.000
_cell.angle_alpha   90.00
_cell.angle_beta   90.00
_cell.angle_gamma   90.00
#
_symmetry.space_group_name_H-M   'P 1'
#
loop_
_entity.id
_entity.type
_entity.pdbx_description
1 polymer ?
#
loop_
_entity_poly.entity_id
_entity_poly.type
_entity_poly.pdbx_seq_one_letter_code
_entity_poly.pdbx_strand_id
1 'polypeptide(L)'
;MMTKERYLEKSKEAKKRGLQKFTDSEFLDRLLKQDKIGNNDLNKLTSKQLILFNDFFAKNYNEAKDEAKDQLLNKVIDSLPEKKRNQIWEVNHCNIMNAIMDYVETCGAMPTKSRIAEYTGLSRPTIDKHLKEFQNNPLFKGIDEQFKFMIPKVMGEVLRQSIKGDIRAARLFLEYAGGTKGQSRIKNQNNFIQINGIELTEEKISKLRPEQLQTIEAVLQSLD
;
A
#
# COMPACT_ATOMS: atom_id res chain seq x y z
N MET A 1 -29.85 42.93 40.33
CA MET A 1 -30.04 43.31 38.91
C MET A 1 -28.73 43.87 38.37
N MET A 2 -28.06 43.18 37.45
CA MET A 2 -26.88 43.73 36.78
C MET A 2 -27.35 44.75 35.73
N THR A 3 -26.88 46.00 35.83
CA THR A 3 -27.25 47.13 34.98
C THR A 3 -26.83 46.90 33.51
N LYS A 4 -27.65 47.39 32.57
CA LYS A 4 -27.48 47.26 31.10
C LYS A 4 -26.07 47.62 30.61
N GLU A 5 -25.40 48.54 31.29
CA GLU A 5 -24.04 49.00 30.98
C GLU A 5 -22.99 47.88 31.14
N ARG A 6 -23.13 47.03 32.17
CA ARG A 6 -22.22 45.91 32.45
C ARG A 6 -22.35 44.77 31.42
N TYR A 7 -23.53 44.64 30.80
CA TYR A 7 -23.76 43.72 29.68
C TYR A 7 -23.13 44.25 28.38
N LEU A 8 -23.19 45.56 28.13
CA LEU A 8 -22.54 46.17 26.97
C LEU A 8 -21.01 46.11 27.08
N GLU A 9 -20.45 46.31 28.28
CA GLU A 9 -19.00 46.18 28.52
C GLU A 9 -18.50 44.75 28.35
N LYS A 10 -19.19 43.75 28.95
CA LYS A 10 -18.83 42.34 28.75
C LYS A 10 -18.96 41.89 27.29
N SER A 11 -19.97 42.39 26.56
CA SER A 11 -20.13 42.13 25.13
C SER A 11 -19.01 42.77 24.29
N LYS A 12 -18.58 43.98 24.65
CA LYS A 12 -17.42 44.66 24.03
C LYS A 12 -16.09 43.97 24.37
N GLU A 13 -15.88 43.51 25.60
CA GLU A 13 -14.70 42.71 26.00
C GLU A 13 -14.69 41.33 25.34
N ALA A 14 -15.84 40.67 25.23
CA ALA A 14 -15.96 39.40 24.50
C ALA A 14 -15.69 39.57 22.99
N LYS A 15 -16.18 40.66 22.38
CA LYS A 15 -15.81 41.04 21.00
C LYS A 15 -14.33 41.40 20.86
N LYS A 16 -13.72 42.06 21.84
CA LYS A 16 -12.28 42.39 21.84
C LYS A 16 -11.40 41.14 21.97
N ARG A 17 -11.78 40.19 22.82
CA ARG A 17 -11.11 38.87 22.96
C ARG A 17 -11.33 37.96 21.74
N GLY A 18 -12.46 38.12 21.03
CA GLY A 18 -12.73 37.43 19.76
C GLY A 18 -12.08 38.07 18.53
N LEU A 19 -11.47 39.25 18.65
CA LEU A 19 -10.79 39.98 17.57
C LEU A 19 -9.28 40.16 17.83
N GLN A 20 -8.65 39.21 18.53
CA GLN A 20 -7.20 39.10 18.44
C GLN A 20 -6.87 38.58 17.03
N LYS A 21 -6.74 39.50 16.08
CA LYS A 21 -6.15 39.23 14.77
C LYS A 21 -4.74 38.73 15.07
N PHE A 22 -4.53 37.42 15.02
CA PHE A 22 -3.19 36.86 14.99
C PHE A 22 -2.41 37.65 13.95
N THR A 23 -1.22 38.11 14.32
CA THR A 23 -0.33 38.70 13.33
C THR A 23 -0.08 37.66 12.24
N ASP A 24 0.12 38.09 10.98
CA ASP A 24 0.31 37.15 9.87
C ASP A 24 1.47 36.16 10.13
N SER A 25 2.46 36.57 10.94
CA SER A 25 3.57 35.75 11.43
C SER A 25 3.14 34.63 12.40
N GLU A 26 2.37 34.95 13.44
CA GLU A 26 1.97 33.97 14.47
C GLU A 26 1.04 32.87 13.92
N PHE A 27 0.23 33.22 12.92
CA PHE A 27 -0.62 32.23 12.25
C PHE A 27 0.23 31.27 11.40
N LEU A 28 1.19 31.78 10.63
CA LEU A 28 2.07 30.96 9.80
C LEU A 28 2.86 29.96 10.66
N ASP A 29 3.41 30.42 11.78
CA ASP A 29 4.14 29.56 12.73
C ASP A 29 3.26 28.44 13.29
N ARG A 30 1.99 28.74 13.57
CA ARG A 30 1.04 27.74 14.04
C ARG A 30 0.71 26.71 12.95
N LEU A 31 0.53 27.16 11.71
CA LEU A 31 0.22 26.29 10.57
C LEU A 31 1.43 25.37 10.27
N LEU A 32 2.64 25.90 10.30
CA LEU A 32 3.87 25.16 10.03
C LEU A 32 4.24 24.14 11.11
N LYS A 33 3.76 24.33 12.34
CA LYS A 33 3.89 23.35 13.44
C LYS A 33 2.99 22.13 13.29
N GLN A 34 2.01 22.16 12.39
CA GLN A 34 1.16 21.00 12.13
C GLN A 34 1.93 19.93 11.35
N ASP A 35 1.62 18.67 11.64
CA ASP A 35 2.15 17.52 10.90
C ASP A 35 1.54 17.41 9.50
N LYS A 36 0.29 17.87 9.36
CA LYS A 36 -0.48 17.86 8.11
C LYS A 36 -1.30 19.15 7.98
N ILE A 37 -1.30 19.70 6.76
CA ILE A 37 -2.01 20.91 6.36
C ILE A 37 -2.96 20.51 5.23
N GLY A 38 -4.26 20.58 5.51
CA GLY A 38 -5.30 20.23 4.54
C GLY A 38 -5.88 21.45 3.84
N ASN A 39 -6.72 21.20 2.82
CA ASN A 39 -7.48 22.27 2.14
C ASN A 39 -8.32 23.10 3.12
N ASN A 40 -8.86 22.48 4.17
CA ASN A 40 -9.63 23.20 5.20
C ASN A 40 -8.79 24.22 5.97
N ASP A 41 -7.50 24.01 6.11
CA ASP A 41 -6.61 24.94 6.80
C ASP A 41 -6.17 26.06 5.87
N LEU A 42 -5.89 25.74 4.61
CA LEU A 42 -5.58 26.73 3.57
C LEU A 42 -6.76 27.65 3.26
N ASN A 43 -8.00 27.12 3.28
CA ASN A 43 -9.22 27.91 3.01
C ASN A 43 -9.54 28.93 4.11
N LYS A 44 -8.95 28.80 5.30
CA LYS A 44 -9.10 29.79 6.39
C LYS A 44 -8.16 30.98 6.21
N LEU A 45 -7.20 30.90 5.28
CA LEU A 45 -6.23 31.94 5.04
C LEU A 45 -6.85 33.12 4.30
N THR A 46 -6.46 34.33 4.72
CA THR A 46 -6.67 35.51 3.88
C THR A 46 -5.76 35.46 2.65
N SER A 47 -6.08 36.20 1.58
CA SER A 47 -5.25 36.25 0.37
C SER A 47 -3.79 36.63 0.66
N LYS A 48 -3.55 37.54 1.62
CA LYS A 48 -2.20 37.95 2.02
C LYS A 48 -1.44 36.81 2.71
N GLN A 49 -2.09 36.09 3.62
CA GLN A 49 -1.49 34.97 4.33
C GLN A 49 -1.23 33.78 3.40
N LEU A 50 -2.09 33.55 2.41
CA LEU A 50 -1.88 32.51 1.40
C LEU A 50 -0.66 32.80 0.53
N ILE A 51 -0.45 34.07 0.13
CA ILE A 51 0.75 34.49 -0.60
C ILE A 51 2.00 34.24 0.26
N LEU A 52 2.01 34.70 1.52
CA LEU A 52 3.13 34.49 2.44
C LEU A 52 3.42 33.00 2.67
N PHE A 53 2.38 32.18 2.81
CA PHE A 53 2.51 30.73 2.95
C PHE A 53 3.14 30.10 1.70
N ASN A 54 2.66 30.47 0.50
CA ASN A 54 3.19 29.95 -0.75
C ASN A 54 4.65 30.38 -0.97
N ASP A 55 5.01 31.62 -0.67
CA ASP A 55 6.38 32.13 -0.78
C ASP A 55 7.31 31.41 0.19
N PHE A 56 6.87 31.24 1.45
CA PHE A 56 7.59 30.46 2.44
C PHE A 56 7.79 29.02 1.97
N PHE A 57 6.72 28.36 1.54
CA PHE A 57 6.77 26.96 1.13
C PHE A 57 7.65 26.77 -0.09
N ALA A 58 7.52 27.62 -1.11
CA ALA A 58 8.34 27.56 -2.32
C ALA A 58 9.83 27.75 -2.01
N LYS A 59 10.17 28.74 -1.18
CA LYS A 59 11.54 28.99 -0.75
C LYS A 59 12.12 27.77 -0.02
N ASN A 60 11.45 27.31 1.04
CA ASN A 60 11.95 26.21 1.86
C ASN A 60 12.00 24.89 1.08
N TYR A 61 11.04 24.65 0.18
CA TYR A 61 11.03 23.44 -0.66
C TYR A 61 12.18 23.42 -1.69
N ASN A 62 12.56 24.58 -2.21
CA ASN A 62 13.67 24.72 -3.15
C ASN A 62 15.03 24.62 -2.45
N GLU A 63 15.13 25.08 -1.21
CA GLU A 63 16.35 25.00 -0.39
C GLU A 63 16.53 23.62 0.27
N ALA A 64 15.43 22.94 0.60
CA ALA A 64 15.46 21.62 1.22
C ALA A 64 15.99 20.55 0.27
N LYS A 65 16.70 19.58 0.85
CA LYS A 65 17.21 18.40 0.16
C LYS A 65 16.69 17.13 0.83
N ASP A 66 16.62 16.06 0.06
CA ASP A 66 16.38 14.70 0.53
C ASP A 66 15.21 14.62 1.52
N GLU A 67 15.44 14.03 2.71
CA GLU A 67 14.40 13.75 3.68
C GLU A 67 13.68 15.03 4.16
N ALA A 68 14.40 16.15 4.29
CA ALA A 68 13.79 17.41 4.69
C ALA A 68 12.79 17.91 3.63
N LYS A 69 13.09 17.68 2.35
CA LYS A 69 12.21 18.02 1.24
C LYS A 69 10.97 17.12 1.20
N ASP A 70 11.15 15.82 1.41
CA ASP A 70 10.05 14.85 1.52
C ASP A 70 9.13 15.17 2.71
N GLN A 71 9.70 15.51 3.87
CA GLN A 71 8.93 15.91 5.05
C GLN A 71 8.11 17.18 4.80
N LEU A 72 8.69 18.19 4.14
CA LEU A 72 7.98 19.42 3.79
C LEU A 72 6.81 19.12 2.83
N LEU A 73 7.04 18.29 1.80
CA LEU A 73 6.00 17.87 0.85
C LEU A 73 4.89 17.10 1.57
N ASN A 74 5.25 16.18 2.45
CA ASN A 74 4.30 15.37 3.19
C ASN A 74 3.34 16.19 4.05
N LYS A 75 3.76 17.36 4.54
CA LYS A 75 2.87 18.26 5.28
C LYS A 75 1.68 18.72 4.45
N VAL A 76 1.88 18.99 3.15
CA VAL A 76 0.86 19.57 2.27
C VAL A 76 0.29 18.59 1.25
N ILE A 77 0.78 17.34 1.22
CA ILE A 77 0.42 16.38 0.17
C ILE A 77 -1.10 16.18 0.05
N ASP A 78 -1.82 16.24 1.16
CA ASP A 78 -3.27 16.04 1.23
C ASP A 78 -4.07 17.26 0.71
N SER A 79 -3.47 18.45 0.66
CA SER A 79 -4.07 19.63 0.02
C SER A 79 -3.81 19.69 -1.48
N LEU A 80 -2.89 18.89 -2.03
CA LEU A 80 -2.59 18.89 -3.45
C LEU A 80 -3.72 18.26 -4.28
N PRO A 81 -3.91 18.69 -5.55
CA PRO A 81 -4.81 18.02 -6.48
C PRO A 81 -4.43 16.55 -6.65
N GLU A 82 -5.43 15.69 -6.87
CA GLU A 82 -5.23 14.24 -7.02
C GLU A 82 -4.17 13.89 -8.07
N LYS A 83 -4.22 14.54 -9.23
CA LYS A 83 -3.22 14.35 -10.30
C LYS A 83 -1.78 14.55 -9.80
N LYS A 84 -1.53 15.53 -8.92
CA LYS A 84 -0.21 15.79 -8.36
C LYS A 84 0.17 14.74 -7.32
N ARG A 85 -0.77 14.31 -6.47
CA ARG A 85 -0.54 13.23 -5.52
C ARG A 85 -0.19 11.91 -6.23
N ASN A 86 -0.89 11.62 -7.33
CA ASN A 86 -0.63 10.43 -8.15
C ASN A 86 0.78 10.48 -8.76
N GLN A 87 1.17 11.62 -9.33
CA GLN A 87 2.52 11.82 -9.86
C GLN A 87 3.60 11.63 -8.79
N ILE A 88 3.38 12.16 -7.57
CA ILE A 88 4.31 11.98 -6.44
C ILE A 88 4.40 10.49 -6.07
N TRP A 89 3.25 9.80 -6.01
CA TRP A 89 3.22 8.37 -5.72
C TRP A 89 4.00 7.55 -6.76
N GLU A 90 3.82 7.85 -8.06
CA GLU A 90 4.53 7.17 -9.15
C GLU A 90 6.05 7.38 -9.05
N VAL A 91 6.50 8.62 -8.83
CA VAL A 91 7.92 8.95 -8.64
C VAL A 91 8.48 8.20 -7.44
N ASN A 92 7.77 8.21 -6.31
CA ASN A 92 8.21 7.48 -5.11
C ASN A 92 8.27 5.97 -5.37
N HIS A 93 7.29 5.41 -6.09
CA HIS A 93 7.26 4.00 -6.45
C HIS A 93 8.47 3.60 -7.29
N CYS A 94 8.78 4.37 -8.34
CA CYS A 94 9.95 4.13 -9.18
C CYS A 94 11.25 4.27 -8.40
N ASN A 95 11.40 5.33 -7.59
CA ASN A 95 12.62 5.55 -6.81
C ASN A 95 12.87 4.43 -5.80
N ILE A 96 11.83 3.98 -5.10
CA ILE A 96 11.94 2.86 -4.14
C ILE A 96 12.29 1.56 -4.88
N MET A 97 11.65 1.29 -6.02
CA MET A 97 11.93 0.08 -6.80
C MET A 97 13.38 0.06 -7.32
N ASN A 98 13.86 1.19 -7.88
CA ASN A 98 15.23 1.32 -8.35
C ASN A 98 16.24 1.17 -7.21
N ALA A 99 15.99 1.82 -6.06
CA ALA A 99 16.84 1.68 -4.88
C ALA A 99 16.97 0.22 -4.41
N ILE A 100 15.87 -0.56 -4.51
CA ILE A 100 15.89 -1.98 -4.19
C ILE A 100 16.69 -2.76 -5.22
N MET A 101 16.44 -2.55 -6.51
CA MET A 101 17.14 -3.27 -7.59
C MET A 101 18.64 -3.02 -7.55
N ASP A 102 19.06 -1.75 -7.47
CA ASP A 102 20.47 -1.37 -7.45
C ASP A 102 21.20 -1.95 -6.22
N TYR A 103 20.53 -1.98 -5.06
CA TYR A 103 21.13 -2.56 -3.86
C TYR A 103 21.25 -4.09 -3.96
N VAL A 104 20.26 -4.77 -4.53
CA VAL A 104 20.32 -6.22 -4.77
C VAL A 104 21.43 -6.56 -5.76
N GLU A 105 21.58 -5.78 -6.83
CA GLU A 105 22.63 -5.98 -7.85
C GLU A 105 24.03 -5.77 -7.26
N THR A 106 24.21 -4.72 -6.45
CA THR A 106 25.53 -4.36 -5.90
C THR A 106 25.94 -5.15 -4.67
N CYS A 107 24.98 -5.47 -3.78
CA CYS A 107 25.26 -6.04 -2.47
C CYS A 107 24.75 -7.49 -2.32
N GLY A 108 23.97 -8.01 -3.26
CA GLY A 108 23.43 -9.38 -3.22
C GLY A 108 22.44 -9.65 -2.09
N ALA A 109 21.88 -8.61 -1.48
CA ALA A 109 20.97 -8.71 -0.33
C ALA A 109 19.80 -7.72 -0.45
N MET A 110 18.74 -7.92 0.34
CA MET A 110 17.64 -6.98 0.41
C MET A 110 18.02 -5.74 1.24
N PRO A 111 17.72 -4.52 0.78
CA PRO A 111 18.03 -3.32 1.55
C PRO A 111 17.12 -3.16 2.77
N THR A 112 17.67 -2.55 3.82
CA THR A 112 16.85 -2.04 4.92
C THR A 112 16.13 -0.75 4.49
N LYS A 113 15.02 -0.40 5.17
CA LYS A 113 14.31 0.88 4.93
C LYS A 113 15.23 2.10 5.11
N SER A 114 16.20 2.03 6.00
CA SER A 114 17.19 3.10 6.19
C SER A 114 18.08 3.26 4.96
N ARG A 115 18.48 2.14 4.32
CA ARG A 115 19.27 2.18 3.10
C ARG A 115 18.47 2.72 1.91
N ILE A 116 17.18 2.36 1.81
CA ILE A 116 16.28 2.94 0.80
C ILE A 116 16.13 4.44 1.03
N ALA A 117 15.99 4.89 2.28
CA ALA A 117 15.90 6.32 2.62
C ALA A 117 17.16 7.09 2.21
N GLU A 118 18.34 6.56 2.54
CA GLU A 118 19.63 7.15 2.15
C GLU A 118 19.77 7.27 0.62
N TYR A 119 19.34 6.26 -0.12
CA TYR A 119 19.42 6.25 -1.58
C TYR A 119 18.43 7.20 -2.24
N THR A 120 17.18 7.21 -1.76
CA THR A 120 16.07 7.91 -2.42
C THR A 120 15.85 9.34 -1.93
N GLY A 121 16.42 9.69 -0.77
CA GLY A 121 16.11 10.92 -0.06
C GLY A 121 14.69 10.95 0.51
N LEU A 122 13.94 9.84 0.48
CA LEU A 122 12.62 9.77 1.10
C LEU A 122 12.74 9.52 2.60
N SER A 123 11.83 10.08 3.38
CA SER A 123 11.77 9.78 4.80
C SER A 123 11.39 8.31 5.04
N ARG A 124 11.90 7.73 6.13
CA ARG A 124 11.56 6.35 6.52
C ARG A 124 10.05 6.11 6.66
N PRO A 125 9.25 7.04 7.23
CA PRO A 125 7.79 6.91 7.27
C PRO A 125 7.15 6.85 5.87
N THR A 126 7.61 7.66 4.91
CA THR A 126 7.12 7.60 3.52
C THR A 126 7.37 6.23 2.92
N ILE A 127 8.58 5.69 3.07
CA ILE A 127 8.94 4.37 2.56
C ILE A 127 8.13 3.28 3.24
N ASP A 128 8.01 3.33 4.58
CA ASP A 128 7.24 2.35 5.34
C ASP A 128 5.77 2.32 4.91
N LYS A 129 5.15 3.48 4.78
CA LYS A 129 3.78 3.62 4.29
C LYS A 129 3.65 3.04 2.88
N HIS A 130 4.56 3.42 1.98
CA HIS A 130 4.51 2.98 0.58
C HIS A 130 4.62 1.47 0.46
N LEU A 131 5.60 0.84 1.13
CA LEU A 131 5.80 -0.61 1.07
C LEU A 131 4.65 -1.41 1.72
N LYS A 132 3.93 -0.83 2.68
CA LYS A 132 2.75 -1.47 3.29
C LYS A 132 1.50 -1.36 2.43
N GLU A 133 1.32 -0.23 1.74
CA GLU A 133 0.04 0.12 1.11
C GLU A 133 0.04 -0.03 -0.42
N PHE A 134 1.19 -0.20 -1.07
CA PHE A 134 1.28 -0.13 -2.55
C PHE A 134 0.32 -1.09 -3.26
N GLN A 135 0.11 -2.30 -2.75
CA GLN A 135 -0.77 -3.30 -3.38
C GLN A 135 -2.22 -2.84 -3.47
N ASN A 136 -2.65 -1.99 -2.52
CA ASN A 136 -4.01 -1.45 -2.47
C ASN A 136 -4.16 -0.13 -3.24
N ASN A 137 -3.07 0.41 -3.80
CA ASN A 137 -3.12 1.66 -4.54
C ASN A 137 -3.67 1.41 -5.97
N PRO A 138 -4.69 2.16 -6.44
CA PRO A 138 -5.23 2.02 -7.79
C PRO A 138 -4.18 2.18 -8.91
N LEU A 139 -3.13 2.99 -8.69
CA LEU A 139 -2.05 3.20 -9.66
C LEU A 139 -1.20 1.94 -9.81
N PHE A 140 -1.02 1.16 -8.75
CA PHE A 140 -0.30 -0.12 -8.82
C PHE A 140 -1.04 -1.13 -9.70
N LYS A 141 -2.37 -1.14 -9.66
CA LYS A 141 -3.18 -1.96 -10.57
C LYS A 141 -2.91 -1.59 -12.03
N GLY A 142 -2.77 -0.30 -12.35
CA GLY A 142 -2.39 0.15 -13.69
C GLY A 142 -1.00 -0.35 -14.13
N ILE A 143 -0.04 -0.45 -13.20
CA ILE A 143 1.29 -1.03 -13.47
C ILE A 143 1.17 -2.54 -13.75
N ASP A 144 0.39 -3.27 -12.95
CA ASP A 144 0.13 -4.70 -13.18
C ASP A 144 -0.56 -4.96 -14.53
N GLU A 145 -1.50 -4.10 -14.92
CA GLU A 145 -2.12 -4.13 -16.24
C GLU A 145 -1.12 -3.87 -17.36
N GLN A 146 -0.16 -2.96 -17.19
CA GLN A 146 0.92 -2.74 -18.15
C GLN A 146 1.84 -3.96 -18.28
N PHE A 147 2.20 -4.61 -17.18
CA PHE A 147 2.96 -5.87 -17.23
C PHE A 147 2.20 -6.96 -17.99
N LYS A 148 0.90 -7.09 -17.72
CA LYS A 148 0.03 -8.04 -18.44
C LYS A 148 -0.09 -7.70 -19.92
N PHE A 149 -0.18 -6.42 -20.26
CA PHE A 149 -0.21 -5.95 -21.65
C PHE A 149 1.06 -6.32 -22.43
N MET A 150 2.20 -6.41 -21.75
CA MET A 150 3.48 -6.80 -22.37
C MET A 150 3.64 -8.31 -22.58
N ILE A 151 2.79 -9.15 -21.97
CA ILE A 151 2.88 -10.61 -22.07
C ILE A 151 2.93 -11.10 -23.53
N PRO A 152 2.05 -10.67 -24.46
CA PRO A 152 2.09 -11.15 -25.84
C PRO A 152 3.42 -10.86 -26.54
N LYS A 153 4.04 -9.71 -26.26
CA LYS A 153 5.34 -9.34 -26.83
C LYS A 153 6.45 -10.26 -26.32
N VAL A 154 6.50 -10.50 -25.01
CA VAL A 154 7.46 -11.43 -24.39
C VAL A 154 7.25 -12.85 -24.92
N MET A 155 6.00 -13.30 -25.03
CA MET A 155 5.68 -14.63 -25.58
C MET A 155 6.07 -14.79 -27.05
N GLY A 156 6.02 -13.72 -27.83
CA GLY A 156 6.59 -13.71 -29.19
C GLY A 156 8.09 -13.99 -29.19
N GLU A 157 8.84 -13.48 -28.21
CA GLU A 157 10.27 -13.76 -28.09
C GLU A 157 10.55 -15.17 -27.60
N VAL A 158 9.74 -15.69 -26.70
CA VAL A 158 9.79 -17.10 -26.29
C VAL A 158 9.54 -18.01 -27.49
N LEU A 159 8.53 -17.73 -28.32
CA LEU A 159 8.26 -18.47 -29.56
C LEU A 159 9.44 -18.41 -30.53
N ARG A 160 10.05 -17.24 -30.72
CA ARG A 160 11.22 -17.09 -31.58
C ARG A 160 12.40 -17.95 -31.12
N GLN A 161 12.66 -18.00 -29.81
CA GLN A 161 13.72 -18.86 -29.25
C GLN A 161 13.35 -20.34 -29.37
N SER A 162 12.09 -20.70 -29.18
CA SER A 162 11.58 -22.06 -29.41
C SER A 162 11.86 -22.54 -30.83
N ILE A 163 11.56 -21.72 -31.84
CA ILE A 163 11.78 -22.07 -33.26
C ILE A 163 13.28 -22.24 -33.57
N LYS A 164 14.16 -21.54 -32.84
CA LYS A 164 15.63 -21.68 -32.95
C LYS A 164 16.18 -22.93 -32.24
N GLY A 165 15.33 -23.73 -31.59
CA GLY A 165 15.72 -24.98 -30.94
C GLY A 165 15.91 -24.88 -29.42
N ASP A 166 15.60 -23.75 -28.77
CA ASP A 166 15.57 -23.68 -27.31
C ASP A 166 14.35 -24.45 -26.77
N ILE A 167 14.60 -25.67 -26.29
CA ILE A 167 13.58 -26.57 -25.76
C ILE A 167 12.90 -25.99 -24.50
N ARG A 168 13.61 -25.20 -23.68
CA ARG A 168 13.00 -24.57 -22.49
C ARG A 168 12.00 -23.50 -22.90
N ALA A 169 12.36 -22.69 -23.91
CA ALA A 169 11.45 -21.71 -24.48
C ALA A 169 10.25 -22.38 -25.17
N ALA A 170 10.46 -23.49 -25.89
CA ALA A 170 9.39 -24.28 -26.50
C ALA A 170 8.39 -24.80 -25.46
N ARG A 171 8.91 -25.39 -24.37
CA ARG A 171 8.09 -25.85 -23.26
C ARG A 171 7.27 -24.71 -22.64
N LEU A 172 7.90 -23.58 -22.34
CA LEU A 172 7.22 -22.41 -21.76
C LEU A 172 6.12 -21.87 -22.69
N PHE A 173 6.38 -21.80 -24.00
CA PHE A 173 5.39 -21.39 -24.99
C PHE A 173 4.20 -22.35 -25.04
N LEU A 174 4.44 -23.66 -25.06
CA LEU A 174 3.39 -24.67 -25.09
C LEU A 174 2.58 -24.71 -23.78
N GLU A 175 3.22 -24.52 -22.62
CA GLU A 175 2.54 -24.40 -21.32
C GLU A 175 1.62 -23.18 -21.29
N TYR A 176 2.08 -22.04 -21.84
CA TYR A 176 1.27 -20.83 -21.94
C TYR A 176 0.14 -20.97 -22.98
N ALA A 177 0.44 -21.45 -24.19
CA ALA A 177 -0.50 -21.52 -25.32
C ALA A 177 -1.50 -22.67 -25.21
N GLY A 178 -1.09 -23.81 -24.65
CA GLY A 178 -1.96 -24.94 -24.37
C GLY A 178 -2.93 -24.67 -23.20
N GLY A 179 -2.72 -23.57 -22.49
CA GLY A 179 -3.20 -23.37 -21.14
C GLY A 179 -2.60 -24.43 -20.21
N THR A 180 -2.38 -24.09 -18.95
CA THR A 180 -2.39 -25.13 -17.93
C THR A 180 -3.80 -25.73 -17.88
N LYS A 181 -4.14 -26.63 -18.83
CA LYS A 181 -5.09 -27.68 -18.52
C LYS A 181 -4.48 -28.34 -17.32
N GLY A 182 -5.04 -28.03 -16.15
CA GLY A 182 -4.66 -28.68 -14.93
C GLY A 182 -4.72 -30.19 -15.18
N GLN A 183 -3.55 -30.80 -15.33
CA GLN A 183 -3.17 -31.71 -14.28
C GLN A 183 -3.25 -30.85 -13.00
N SER A 184 -4.41 -30.65 -12.36
CA SER A 184 -5.06 -31.74 -11.65
C SER A 184 -3.99 -32.78 -11.40
N ARG A 185 -2.99 -32.41 -10.59
CA ARG A 185 -2.36 -33.39 -9.73
C ARG A 185 -3.54 -34.19 -9.24
N ILE A 186 -3.65 -35.43 -9.67
CA ILE A 186 -4.68 -36.34 -9.24
C ILE A 186 -4.45 -36.45 -7.74
N LYS A 187 -5.04 -35.53 -6.97
CA LYS A 187 -5.33 -35.69 -5.55
C LYS A 187 -6.57 -36.58 -5.49
N ASN A 188 -6.50 -37.75 -6.14
CA ASN A 188 -7.26 -38.88 -5.64
C ASN A 188 -6.47 -39.40 -4.43
N GLN A 189 -6.40 -38.58 -3.38
CA GLN A 189 -6.40 -39.15 -2.04
C GLN A 189 -7.85 -39.59 -1.85
N ASN A 190 -8.10 -40.80 -2.34
CA ASN A 190 -9.29 -41.53 -2.01
C ASN A 190 -9.22 -41.81 -0.50
N ASN A 191 -9.81 -40.92 0.31
CA ASN A 191 -9.98 -41.10 1.75
C ASN A 191 -11.05 -42.16 2.02
N PHE A 192 -10.87 -43.36 1.47
CA PHE A 192 -11.66 -44.52 1.79
C PHE A 192 -10.75 -45.69 2.10
N ILE A 193 -11.11 -46.44 3.14
CA ILE A 193 -10.48 -47.70 3.46
C ILE A 193 -11.38 -48.78 2.86
N GLN A 194 -10.83 -49.62 1.98
CA GLN A 194 -11.54 -50.77 1.42
C GLN A 194 -10.94 -52.05 1.98
N ILE A 195 -11.71 -52.80 2.78
CA ILE A 195 -11.31 -54.11 3.29
C ILE A 195 -12.37 -55.12 2.85
N ASN A 196 -11.98 -56.18 2.14
CA ASN A 196 -12.86 -57.24 1.64
C ASN A 196 -14.13 -56.72 0.91
N GLY A 197 -13.99 -55.67 0.10
CA GLY A 197 -15.09 -55.11 -0.69
C GLY A 197 -15.99 -54.11 0.05
N ILE A 198 -15.77 -53.85 1.33
CA ILE A 198 -16.48 -52.82 2.09
C ILE A 198 -15.71 -51.52 2.00
N GLU A 199 -16.31 -50.50 1.37
CA GLU A 199 -15.77 -49.15 1.27
C GLU A 199 -16.25 -48.28 2.43
N LEU A 200 -15.34 -47.93 3.33
CA LEU A 200 -15.60 -47.02 4.45
C LEU A 200 -15.20 -45.59 4.05
N THR A 201 -16.22 -44.74 3.84
CA THR A 201 -16.04 -43.31 3.50
C THR A 201 -16.45 -42.43 4.68
N GLU A 202 -15.91 -41.21 4.74
CA GLU A 202 -16.24 -40.21 5.78
C GLU A 202 -17.76 -39.89 5.81
N GLU A 203 -18.41 -39.91 4.65
CA GLU A 203 -19.87 -39.78 4.53
C GLU A 203 -20.65 -40.96 5.13
N LYS A 204 -20.09 -42.18 5.10
CA LYS A 204 -20.72 -43.34 5.74
C LYS A 204 -20.50 -43.31 7.25
N ILE A 205 -19.33 -42.90 7.72
CA ILE A 205 -19.01 -42.75 9.15
C ILE A 205 -19.91 -41.70 9.81
N SER A 206 -20.09 -40.54 9.16
CA SER A 206 -20.95 -39.46 9.66
C SER A 206 -22.46 -39.81 9.71
N LYS A 207 -22.88 -40.87 9.03
CA LYS A 207 -24.26 -41.39 9.05
C LYS A 207 -24.47 -42.51 10.07
N LEU A 208 -23.41 -42.96 10.76
CA LEU A 208 -23.53 -43.99 11.79
C LEU A 208 -24.10 -43.39 13.08
N ARG A 209 -24.92 -44.19 13.77
CA ARG A 209 -25.44 -43.81 15.09
C ARG A 209 -24.32 -43.88 16.13
N PRO A 210 -24.36 -43.07 17.20
CA PRO A 210 -23.32 -43.03 18.23
C PRO A 210 -22.95 -44.40 18.81
N GLU A 211 -23.93 -45.28 19.00
CA GLU A 211 -23.73 -46.65 19.50
C GLU A 211 -22.89 -47.53 18.55
N GLN A 212 -23.00 -47.30 17.23
CA GLN A 212 -22.23 -48.04 16.23
C GLN A 212 -20.80 -47.53 16.13
N LEU A 213 -20.57 -46.23 16.34
CA LEU A 213 -19.23 -45.65 16.43
C LEU A 213 -18.48 -46.19 17.67
N GLN A 214 -19.15 -46.27 18.82
CA GLN A 214 -18.56 -46.87 20.03
C GLN A 214 -18.18 -48.34 19.84
N THR A 215 -18.98 -49.10 19.09
CA THR A 215 -18.66 -50.50 18.80
C THR A 215 -17.41 -50.62 17.91
N ILE A 216 -17.27 -49.75 16.91
CA ILE A 216 -16.08 -49.71 16.04
C ILE A 216 -14.84 -49.31 16.84
N GLU A 217 -14.96 -48.31 17.71
CA GLU A 217 -13.86 -47.84 18.57
C GLU A 217 -13.42 -48.93 19.56
N ALA A 218 -14.37 -49.64 20.17
CA ALA A 218 -14.08 -50.76 21.07
C ALA A 218 -13.37 -51.93 20.36
N VAL A 219 -13.77 -52.26 19.12
CA VAL A 219 -13.09 -53.30 18.32
C VAL A 219 -11.67 -52.87 17.97
N LEU A 220 -11.45 -51.61 17.57
CA LEU A 220 -10.11 -51.11 17.26
C LEU A 220 -9.20 -51.07 18.50
N GLN A 221 -9.72 -50.67 19.66
CA GLN A 221 -8.97 -50.69 20.92
C GLN A 221 -8.65 -52.11 21.42
N SER A 222 -9.45 -53.12 21.04
CA SER A 222 -9.20 -54.52 21.40
C SER A 222 -8.14 -55.22 20.53
N LEU A 223 -7.67 -54.54 19.47
CA LEU A 223 -6.67 -55.05 18.53
C LEU A 223 -5.25 -54.51 18.82
N ASP A 224 -5.10 -53.59 19.79
CA ASP A 224 -3.83 -53.19 20.42
C ASP A 224 -3.54 -54.06 21.66
#